data_AF-A0A538B5Y5-F1
#
_entry.id   AF-A0A538B5Y5-F1
#
_cell.length_a   1.000
_cell.length_b   1.000
_cell.length_c   1.000
_cell.angle_alpha   90.00
_cell.angle_beta   90.00
_cell.angle_gamma   90.00
#
_symmetry.space_group_name_H-M   'P 1'
#
loop_
_entity.id
_entity.type
_entity.pdbx_description
1 polymer ?
#
loop_
_entity_poly.entity_id
_entity_poly.type
_entity_poly.pdbx_seq_one_letter_code
_entity_poly.pdbx_strand_id
1 'polypeptide(L)'
;MSRAEADVDAALDLRVDPVSEADAYRNMLLGLVGDRDPAEVQAELPDRVAAVLQDAGPDLRTRPAPGQWSVLELLGHMMDAEIVLAARYRWILAHDEPPLIGYDQDLWVERLRHQEDDPGEMLAVLMALRRSHLGLWARTSPAERARVGVHAERGAESYELSFRMLAGHDLFHLGQMRRTLDQVRGERGG
;
A
#
# COMPACT_ATOMS: atom_id res chain seq x y z
N MET A 1 -7.72 -21.30 6.32
CA MET A 1 -7.66 -19.90 5.88
C MET A 1 -8.57 -19.09 6.79
N SER A 2 -8.03 -18.04 7.41
CA SER A 2 -8.83 -17.13 8.24
C SER A 2 -9.79 -16.31 7.37
N ARG A 3 -10.86 -15.75 7.95
CA ARG A 3 -11.78 -14.87 7.22
C ARG A 3 -11.06 -13.68 6.57
N ALA A 4 -10.10 -13.09 7.28
CA ALA A 4 -9.31 -11.98 6.77
C ALA A 4 -8.44 -12.35 5.56
N GLU A 5 -7.89 -13.57 5.53
CA GLU A 5 -7.16 -14.08 4.35
C GLU A 5 -8.10 -14.30 3.16
N ALA A 6 -9.30 -14.84 3.39
CA ALA A 6 -10.29 -15.02 2.34
C ALA A 6 -10.77 -13.69 1.74
N ASP A 7 -10.94 -12.65 2.57
CA ASP A 7 -11.34 -11.32 2.12
C ASP A 7 -10.24 -10.66 1.26
N VAL A 8 -8.96 -10.84 1.62
CA VAL A 8 -7.82 -10.37 0.81
C VAL A 8 -7.76 -11.11 -0.52
N ASP A 9 -7.94 -12.44 -0.52
CA ASP A 9 -7.91 -13.21 -1.76
C ASP A 9 -9.03 -12.81 -2.72
N ALA A 10 -10.24 -12.61 -2.20
CA ALA A 10 -11.36 -12.10 -2.98
C ALA A 10 -11.08 -10.70 -3.54
N ALA A 11 -10.47 -9.81 -2.75
CA ALA A 11 -10.11 -8.47 -3.20
C ALA A 11 -9.08 -8.50 -4.35
N LEU A 12 -8.07 -9.36 -4.25
CA LEU A 12 -7.06 -9.54 -5.30
C LEU A 12 -7.67 -10.07 -6.62
N ASP A 13 -8.76 -10.82 -6.54
CA ASP A 13 -9.46 -11.34 -7.72
C ASP A 13 -10.33 -10.29 -8.42
N LEU A 14 -10.76 -9.23 -7.71
CA LEU A 14 -11.62 -8.18 -8.28
C LEU A 14 -10.93 -7.34 -9.35
N ARG A 15 -9.60 -7.23 -9.33
CA ARG A 15 -8.78 -6.43 -10.29
C ARG A 15 -9.30 -5.00 -10.49
N VAL A 16 -9.71 -4.34 -9.39
CA VAL A 16 -10.24 -2.98 -9.42
C VAL A 16 -9.16 -1.97 -9.79
N ASP A 17 -9.42 -1.16 -10.81
CA ASP A 17 -8.47 -0.12 -11.24
C ASP A 17 -8.56 1.12 -10.34
N PRO A 18 -7.44 1.59 -9.73
CA PRO A 18 -7.47 2.67 -8.74
C PRO A 18 -7.79 4.05 -9.32
N VAL A 19 -7.70 4.22 -10.65
CA VAL A 19 -7.89 5.51 -11.35
C VAL A 19 -9.30 5.59 -11.93
N SER A 20 -9.69 4.60 -12.72
CA SER A 20 -10.98 4.54 -13.41
C SER A 20 -12.13 4.02 -12.54
N GLU A 21 -11.83 3.27 -11.47
CA GLU A 21 -12.82 2.69 -10.55
C GLU A 21 -12.58 3.15 -9.09
N ALA A 22 -12.24 4.42 -8.93
CA ALA A 22 -11.88 5.07 -7.66
C ALA A 22 -12.75 4.69 -6.44
N ASP A 23 -14.08 4.68 -6.60
CA ASP A 23 -14.98 4.36 -5.49
C ASP A 23 -15.01 2.88 -5.14
N ALA A 24 -14.94 2.00 -6.15
CA ALA A 24 -14.80 0.57 -5.91
C ALA A 24 -13.46 0.26 -5.22
N TYR A 25 -12.38 0.92 -5.65
CA TYR A 25 -11.06 0.77 -5.06
C TYR A 25 -11.05 1.23 -3.60
N ARG A 26 -11.61 2.41 -3.32
CA ARG A 26 -11.80 2.95 -1.96
C ARG A 26 -12.56 1.96 -1.07
N ASN A 27 -13.70 1.47 -1.54
CA ASN A 27 -14.55 0.56 -0.77
C ASN A 27 -13.86 -0.79 -0.52
N MET A 28 -13.13 -1.32 -1.50
CA MET A 28 -12.33 -2.53 -1.35
C MET A 28 -11.30 -2.36 -0.24
N LEU A 29 -10.48 -1.30 -0.29
CA LEU A 29 -9.44 -1.07 0.73
C LEU A 29 -10.04 -0.88 2.13
N LEU A 30 -11.11 -0.09 2.26
CA LEU A 30 -11.79 0.12 3.54
C LEU A 30 -12.41 -1.17 4.07
N GLY A 31 -12.96 -2.01 3.18
CA GLY A 31 -13.50 -3.32 3.51
C GLY A 31 -12.44 -4.28 4.05
N LEU A 32 -11.22 -4.24 3.48
CA LEU A 32 -10.10 -5.02 3.99
C LEU A 32 -9.74 -4.63 5.42
N VAL A 33 -9.75 -3.33 5.77
CA VAL A 33 -9.49 -2.90 7.15
C VAL A 33 -10.61 -3.36 8.10
N GLY A 34 -11.86 -3.14 7.69
CA GLY A 34 -13.04 -3.45 8.51
C GLY A 34 -13.09 -2.61 9.79
N ASP A 35 -13.35 -3.27 10.91
CA ASP A 35 -13.46 -2.66 12.25
C ASP A 35 -12.10 -2.53 12.99
N ARG A 36 -11.00 -2.95 12.35
CA ARG A 36 -9.66 -2.87 12.97
C ARG A 36 -9.20 -1.42 13.08
N ASP A 37 -8.38 -1.13 14.11
CA ASP A 37 -7.72 0.16 14.18
C ASP A 37 -6.72 0.27 13.02
N PRO A 38 -6.87 1.26 12.11
CA PRO A 38 -5.94 1.45 11.02
C PRO A 38 -4.50 1.67 11.52
N ALA A 39 -4.28 2.32 12.67
CA ALA A 39 -2.94 2.54 13.19
C ALA A 39 -2.26 1.24 13.62
N GLU A 40 -3.00 0.28 14.18
CA GLU A 40 -2.47 -1.04 14.54
C GLU A 40 -2.10 -1.83 13.27
N VAL A 41 -2.98 -1.88 12.27
CA VAL A 41 -2.71 -2.55 10.98
C VAL A 41 -1.44 -1.99 10.33
N GLN A 42 -1.32 -0.66 10.32
CA GLN A 42 -0.17 0.04 9.77
C GLN A 42 1.11 -0.20 10.59
N ALA A 43 1.02 -0.34 11.92
CA ALA A 43 2.17 -0.59 12.78
C ALA A 43 2.75 -2.01 12.62
N GLU A 44 1.91 -3.00 12.28
CA GLU A 44 2.33 -4.39 12.04
C GLU A 44 3.00 -4.60 10.67
N LEU A 45 2.79 -3.67 9.72
CA LEU A 45 3.25 -3.85 8.34
C LEU A 45 4.74 -4.19 8.22
N PRO A 46 5.68 -3.45 8.84
CA PRO A 46 7.11 -3.70 8.63
C PRO A 46 7.54 -5.12 8.95
N ASP A 47 7.08 -5.67 10.08
CA ASP A 47 7.44 -7.03 10.51
C ASP A 47 6.85 -8.07 9.56
N ARG A 48 5.63 -7.82 9.05
CA ARG A 48 4.98 -8.71 8.09
C ARG A 48 5.66 -8.67 6.71
N VAL A 49 6.09 -7.50 6.25
CA VAL A 49 6.88 -7.36 5.02
C VAL A 49 8.23 -8.06 5.18
N ALA A 50 8.95 -7.80 6.28
CA ALA A 50 10.23 -8.44 6.56
C ALA A 50 10.13 -9.98 6.53
N ALA A 51 9.07 -10.54 7.12
CA ALA A 51 8.81 -11.98 7.07
C ALA A 51 8.60 -12.50 5.63
N VAL A 52 7.87 -11.75 4.79
CA VAL A 52 7.65 -12.10 3.38
C VAL A 52 8.95 -11.98 2.57
N LEU A 53 9.77 -10.95 2.81
CA LEU A 53 11.07 -10.80 2.15
C LEU A 53 12.02 -11.95 2.52
N GLN A 54 12.02 -12.36 3.79
CA GLN A 54 12.78 -13.52 4.24
C GLN A 54 12.30 -14.82 3.59
N ASP A 55 10.98 -15.03 3.53
CA ASP A 55 10.41 -16.21 2.87
C ASP A 55 10.72 -16.23 1.37
N ALA A 56 10.62 -15.08 0.69
CA ALA A 56 10.87 -14.96 -0.74
C ALA A 56 12.25 -15.47 -1.14
N GLY A 57 13.29 -15.16 -0.35
CA GLY A 57 14.66 -15.63 -0.60
C GLY A 57 15.11 -15.39 -2.06
N PRO A 58 15.47 -16.44 -2.82
CA PRO A 58 15.89 -16.30 -4.22
C PRO A 58 14.76 -15.84 -5.16
N ASP A 59 13.49 -15.95 -4.75
CA ASP A 59 12.32 -15.67 -5.57
C ASP A 59 11.92 -14.19 -5.53
N LEU A 60 12.54 -13.41 -4.66
CA LEU A 60 12.23 -12.00 -4.39
C LEU A 60 12.07 -11.14 -5.66
N ARG A 61 12.92 -11.38 -6.67
CA ARG A 61 12.95 -10.63 -7.93
C ARG A 61 12.18 -11.29 -9.08
N THR A 62 11.66 -12.49 -8.88
CA THR A 62 10.97 -13.22 -9.94
C THR A 62 9.56 -12.68 -10.13
N ARG A 63 9.24 -12.24 -11.34
CA ARG A 63 7.86 -11.90 -11.72
C ARG A 63 7.08 -13.18 -12.04
N PRO A 64 5.82 -13.32 -11.59
CA PRO A 64 5.03 -14.53 -11.82
C PRO A 64 4.53 -14.63 -13.27
N ALA A 65 4.27 -13.50 -13.95
CA ALA A 65 3.92 -13.50 -15.36
C ALA A 65 4.29 -12.16 -16.02
N PRO A 66 4.30 -12.07 -17.37
CA PRO A 66 4.42 -10.79 -18.06
C PRO A 66 3.35 -9.79 -17.60
N GLY A 67 3.77 -8.57 -17.26
CA GLY A 67 2.87 -7.52 -16.77
C GLY A 67 2.50 -7.63 -15.28
N GLN A 68 3.03 -8.61 -14.55
CA GLN A 68 2.87 -8.70 -13.09
C GLN A 68 4.15 -8.31 -12.36
N TRP A 69 3.99 -7.82 -11.13
CA TRP A 69 5.11 -7.40 -10.29
C TRP A 69 5.66 -8.56 -9.46
N SER A 70 6.98 -8.56 -9.31
CA SER A 70 7.69 -9.38 -8.32
C SER A 70 7.42 -8.89 -6.89
N VAL A 71 7.86 -9.67 -5.89
CA VAL A 71 7.80 -9.24 -4.49
C VAL A 71 8.63 -7.97 -4.24
N LEU A 72 9.79 -7.83 -4.89
CA LEU A 72 10.62 -6.62 -4.75
C LEU A 72 9.95 -5.38 -5.34
N GLU A 73 9.30 -5.52 -6.50
CA GLU A 73 8.56 -4.42 -7.11
C GLU A 73 7.33 -4.02 -6.29
N LEU A 74 6.67 -4.99 -5.66
CA LEU A 74 5.61 -4.72 -4.69
C LEU A 74 6.13 -3.94 -3.48
N LEU A 75 7.32 -4.27 -2.96
CA LEU A 75 7.96 -3.49 -1.90
C LEU A 75 8.23 -2.05 -2.34
N GLY A 76 8.73 -1.87 -3.58
CA GLY A 76 8.95 -0.55 -4.17
C GLY A 76 7.67 0.27 -4.28
N HIS A 77 6.62 -0.34 -4.81
CA HIS A 77 5.30 0.28 -4.88
C HIS A 77 4.77 0.73 -3.50
N MET A 78 4.93 -0.12 -2.47
CA MET A 78 4.52 0.23 -1.11
C MET A 78 5.35 1.37 -0.52
N MET A 79 6.67 1.38 -0.77
CA MET A 79 7.55 2.48 -0.38
C MET A 79 7.17 3.80 -1.08
N ASP A 80 6.86 3.77 -2.36
CA ASP A 80 6.42 4.95 -3.12
C ASP A 80 5.09 5.51 -2.61
N ALA A 81 4.14 4.62 -2.28
CA ALA A 81 2.87 5.02 -1.67
C ALA A 81 3.09 5.77 -0.34
N GLU A 82 4.06 5.33 0.47
CA GLU A 82 4.44 6.01 1.71
C GLU A 82 5.00 7.40 1.46
N ILE A 83 5.85 7.57 0.44
CA ILE A 83 6.43 8.88 0.07
C ILE A 83 5.30 9.85 -0.33
N VAL A 84 4.38 9.38 -1.18
CA VAL A 84 3.25 10.18 -1.66
C VAL A 84 2.33 10.57 -0.49
N LEU A 85 1.99 9.63 0.38
CA LEU A 85 1.11 9.90 1.52
C LEU A 85 1.79 10.77 2.57
N ALA A 86 3.10 10.67 2.78
CA ALA A 86 3.84 11.56 3.66
C ALA A 86 3.66 13.03 3.27
N ALA A 87 3.70 13.34 1.97
CA ALA A 87 3.46 14.68 1.45
C ALA A 87 1.99 15.07 1.57
N ARG A 88 1.06 14.21 1.12
CA ARG A 88 -0.39 14.49 1.14
C ARG A 88 -0.89 14.76 2.55
N TYR A 89 -0.49 13.97 3.54
CA TYR A 89 -0.89 14.16 4.94
C TYR A 89 -0.52 15.56 5.45
N ARG A 90 0.70 16.01 5.14
CA ARG A 90 1.17 17.34 5.56
C ARG A 90 0.39 18.45 4.86
N TRP A 91 0.12 18.32 3.57
CA TRP A 91 -0.71 19.29 2.84
C TRP A 91 -2.13 19.34 3.39
N ILE A 92 -2.82 18.20 3.53
CA ILE A 92 -4.20 18.14 4.04
C ILE A 92 -4.30 18.79 5.44
N LEU A 93 -3.35 18.49 6.32
CA LEU A 93 -3.37 19.01 7.69
C LEU A 93 -2.96 20.49 7.78
N ALA A 94 -2.10 20.99 6.90
CA ALA A 94 -1.53 22.34 7.01
C ALA A 94 -2.14 23.38 6.05
N HIS A 95 -2.80 22.95 4.96
CA HIS A 95 -3.39 23.84 3.95
C HIS A 95 -4.88 23.60 3.82
N ASP A 96 -5.61 24.63 3.38
CA ASP A 96 -7.05 24.53 3.14
C ASP A 96 -7.31 23.97 1.74
N GLU A 97 -7.91 22.77 1.71
CA GLU A 97 -8.34 22.05 0.50
C GLU A 97 -7.28 21.99 -0.62
N PRO A 98 -6.02 21.58 -0.33
CA PRO A 98 -4.96 21.58 -1.33
C PRO A 98 -5.25 20.56 -2.44
N PRO A 99 -4.84 20.82 -3.70
CA PRO A 99 -4.89 19.81 -4.74
C PRO A 99 -3.92 18.66 -4.42
N LEU A 100 -4.39 17.43 -4.56
CA LEU A 100 -3.59 16.21 -4.37
C LEU A 100 -3.37 15.54 -5.74
N ILE A 101 -2.10 15.48 -6.14
CA ILE A 101 -1.67 14.95 -7.42
C ILE A 101 -1.72 13.42 -7.39
N GLY A 102 -2.40 12.81 -8.35
CA GLY A 102 -2.37 11.36 -8.62
C GLY A 102 -1.04 10.93 -9.24
N TYR A 103 -0.74 9.64 -9.24
CA TYR A 103 0.46 9.11 -9.90
C TYR A 103 0.15 7.77 -10.55
N ASP A 104 0.87 7.49 -11.63
CA ASP A 104 0.77 6.24 -12.37
C ASP A 104 1.71 5.21 -11.73
N GLN A 105 1.13 4.31 -10.93
CA GLN A 105 1.88 3.31 -10.18
C GLN A 105 2.62 2.32 -11.09
N ASP A 106 2.05 1.96 -12.24
CA ASP A 106 2.64 1.01 -13.18
C ASP A 106 3.85 1.66 -13.85
N LEU A 107 3.71 2.93 -14.25
CA LEU A 107 4.79 3.72 -14.80
C LEU A 107 5.92 3.95 -13.80
N TRP A 108 5.61 4.10 -12.51
CA TRP A 108 6.63 4.27 -11.46
C TRP A 108 7.41 2.97 -11.28
N VAL A 109 6.73 1.82 -11.15
CA VAL A 109 7.43 0.52 -11.07
C VAL A 109 8.28 0.27 -12.32
N GLU A 110 7.79 0.60 -13.51
CA GLU A 110 8.54 0.46 -14.77
C GLU A 110 9.77 1.38 -14.83
N ARG A 111 9.62 2.66 -14.49
CA ARG A 111 10.66 3.68 -14.73
C ARG A 111 11.61 3.91 -13.57
N LEU A 112 11.19 3.65 -12.33
CA LEU A 112 12.04 3.76 -11.15
C LEU A 112 12.90 2.52 -10.92
N ARG A 113 12.62 1.43 -11.65
CA ARG A 113 13.49 0.24 -11.76
C ARG A 113 13.75 -0.44 -10.41
N HIS A 114 12.73 -0.58 -9.57
CA HIS A 114 12.85 -1.18 -8.23
C HIS A 114 13.46 -2.58 -8.17
N GLN A 115 13.52 -3.30 -9.30
CA GLN A 115 14.26 -4.56 -9.41
C GLN A 115 15.76 -4.43 -9.08
N GLU A 116 16.32 -3.24 -9.26
CA GLU A 116 17.74 -2.91 -9.05
C GLU A 116 18.02 -2.40 -7.64
N ASP A 117 16.98 -2.10 -6.86
CA ASP A 117 17.12 -1.57 -5.50
C ASP A 117 17.61 -2.63 -4.50
N ASP A 118 18.21 -2.14 -3.41
CA ASP A 118 18.51 -2.96 -2.24
C ASP A 118 17.24 -3.11 -1.39
N PRO A 119 16.75 -4.35 -1.16
CA PRO A 119 15.51 -4.57 -0.40
C PRO A 119 15.59 -4.10 1.05
N GLY A 120 16.78 -4.13 1.67
CA GLY A 120 16.99 -3.69 3.04
C GLY A 120 16.83 -2.17 3.17
N GLU A 121 17.43 -1.42 2.25
CA GLU A 121 17.29 0.04 2.18
C GLU A 121 15.84 0.46 1.88
N MET A 122 15.16 -0.19 0.94
CA MET A 122 13.74 0.08 0.66
C MET A 122 12.86 -0.12 1.89
N LEU A 123 13.05 -1.25 2.60
CA LEU A 123 12.33 -1.53 3.83
C LEU A 123 12.66 -0.50 4.92
N ALA A 124 13.91 -0.06 5.03
CA ALA A 124 14.31 0.97 5.98
C ALA A 124 13.63 2.32 5.73
N VAL A 125 13.50 2.74 4.46
CA VAL A 125 12.77 3.95 4.06
C VAL A 125 11.28 3.83 4.41
N LEU A 126 10.65 2.71 4.01
CA LEU A 126 9.25 2.42 4.35
C LEU A 126 9.03 2.51 5.86
N MET A 127 9.87 1.86 6.67
CA MET A 127 9.80 1.88 8.13
C MET A 127 9.95 3.29 8.71
N ALA A 128 10.84 4.12 8.16
CA ALA A 128 11.04 5.49 8.62
C ALA A 128 9.81 6.36 8.35
N LEU A 129 9.23 6.26 7.16
CA LEU A 129 8.01 6.97 6.77
C LEU A 129 6.82 6.50 7.61
N ARG A 130 6.67 5.17 7.80
CA ARG A 130 5.62 4.59 8.63
C ARG A 130 5.64 5.11 10.06
N ARG A 131 6.82 5.16 10.69
CA ARG A 131 6.98 5.79 12.03
C ARG A 131 6.56 7.26 12.02
N SER A 132 6.91 8.01 10.98
CA SER A 132 6.46 9.40 10.84
C SER A 132 4.94 9.51 10.71
N HIS A 133 4.29 8.60 9.97
CA HIS A 133 2.84 8.59 9.78
C HIS A 133 2.11 8.28 11.06
N LEU A 134 2.52 7.24 11.79
CA LEU A 134 1.94 6.87 13.08
C LEU A 134 2.12 7.97 14.12
N GLY A 135 3.30 8.60 14.17
CA GLY A 135 3.55 9.73 15.06
C GLY A 135 2.65 10.95 14.76
N LEU A 136 2.40 11.23 13.47
CA LEU A 136 1.49 12.29 13.05
C LEU A 136 0.02 11.95 13.36
N TRP A 137 -0.39 10.70 13.15
CA TRP A 137 -1.71 10.20 13.48
C TRP A 137 -1.99 10.35 14.98
N ALA A 138 -1.08 9.89 15.84
CA ALA A 138 -1.25 9.90 17.29
C ALA A 138 -1.45 11.31 17.90
N ARG A 139 -0.98 12.36 17.22
CA ARG A 139 -1.03 13.76 17.70
C ARG A 139 -2.05 14.64 16.98
N THR A 140 -2.83 14.09 16.06
CA THR A 140 -3.92 14.80 15.37
C THR A 140 -5.26 14.43 16.00
N SER A 141 -6.07 15.45 16.30
CA SER A 141 -7.43 15.33 16.82
C SER A 141 -8.42 14.88 15.74
N PRO A 142 -9.59 14.33 16.10
CA PRO A 142 -10.63 13.97 15.12
C PRO A 142 -11.03 15.13 14.18
N ALA A 143 -11.06 16.37 14.69
CA ALA A 143 -11.38 17.55 13.89
C ALA A 143 -10.28 17.86 12.85
N GLU A 144 -9.00 17.72 13.22
CA GLU A 144 -7.89 17.86 12.27
C GLU A 144 -7.89 16.73 11.24
N ARG A 145 -8.23 15.51 11.66
CA ARG A 145 -8.29 14.35 10.76
C ARG A 145 -9.42 14.42 9.73
N ALA A 146 -10.45 15.22 10.02
CA ALA A 146 -11.55 15.51 9.09
C ALA A 146 -11.18 16.55 8.01
N ARG A 147 -10.03 17.23 8.11
CA ARG A 147 -9.55 18.14 7.04
C ARG A 147 -9.36 17.36 5.73
N VAL A 148 -9.62 18.02 4.61
CA VAL A 148 -9.61 17.41 3.27
C VAL A 148 -8.63 18.10 2.33
N GLY A 149 -8.10 17.33 1.38
CA GLY A 149 -7.53 17.82 0.14
C GLY A 149 -8.37 17.32 -1.06
N VAL A 150 -8.14 17.89 -2.24
CA VAL A 150 -8.89 17.55 -3.46
C VAL A 150 -8.04 16.67 -4.36
N HIS A 151 -8.27 15.35 -4.35
CA HIS A 151 -7.59 14.41 -5.22
C HIS A 151 -8.06 14.53 -6.66
N ALA A 152 -7.10 14.59 -7.60
CA ALA A 152 -7.38 14.78 -9.03
C ALA A 152 -8.40 13.79 -9.61
N GLU A 153 -8.36 12.54 -9.16
CA GLU A 153 -9.25 11.46 -9.64
C GLU A 153 -10.42 11.14 -8.69
N ARG A 154 -10.27 11.39 -7.37
CA ARG A 154 -11.18 10.85 -6.34
C ARG A 154 -12.01 11.91 -5.62
N GLY A 155 -11.77 13.19 -5.93
CA GLY A 155 -12.42 14.33 -5.29
C GLY A 155 -11.91 14.54 -3.86
N ALA A 156 -12.78 15.05 -2.98
CA ALA A 156 -12.43 15.36 -1.60
C ALA A 156 -11.99 14.10 -0.84
N GLU A 157 -10.82 14.16 -0.21
CA GLU A 157 -10.22 13.07 0.55
C GLU A 157 -9.69 13.61 1.87
N SER A 158 -10.20 13.09 3.00
CA SER A 158 -9.77 13.50 4.32
C SER A 158 -8.47 12.82 4.75
N TYR A 159 -7.74 13.42 5.69
CA TYR A 159 -6.57 12.78 6.29
C TYR A 159 -6.92 11.41 6.90
N GLU A 160 -8.05 11.32 7.61
CA GLU A 160 -8.56 10.04 8.13
C GLU A 160 -8.82 9.01 7.03
N LEU A 161 -9.49 9.42 5.95
CA LEU A 161 -9.79 8.52 4.84
C LEU A 161 -8.51 8.02 4.19
N SER A 162 -7.56 8.90 3.85
CA SER A 162 -6.27 8.51 3.27
C SER A 162 -5.47 7.58 4.19
N PHE A 163 -5.53 7.79 5.51
CA PHE A 163 -4.87 6.94 6.50
C PHE A 163 -5.51 5.55 6.57
N ARG A 164 -6.84 5.46 6.58
CA ARG A 164 -7.55 4.17 6.52
C ARG A 164 -7.30 3.42 5.22
N MET A 165 -7.28 4.13 4.08
CA MET A 165 -6.97 3.51 2.79
C MET A 165 -5.55 2.94 2.75
N LEU A 166 -4.55 3.61 3.33
CA LEU A 166 -3.19 3.06 3.43
C LEU A 166 -3.17 1.73 4.19
N ALA A 167 -3.90 1.62 5.30
CA ALA A 167 -4.01 0.35 6.05
C ALA A 167 -4.62 -0.77 5.19
N GLY A 168 -5.62 -0.45 4.35
CA GLY A 168 -6.19 -1.42 3.41
C GLY A 168 -5.22 -1.80 2.29
N HIS A 169 -4.50 -0.81 1.76
CA HIS A 169 -3.47 -0.96 0.73
C HIS A 169 -2.34 -1.89 1.20
N ASP A 170 -1.88 -1.70 2.44
CA ASP A 170 -0.90 -2.56 3.10
C ASP A 170 -1.34 -4.03 3.11
N LEU A 171 -2.57 -4.30 3.53
CA LEU A 171 -3.13 -5.64 3.60
C LEU A 171 -3.28 -6.27 2.22
N PHE A 172 -3.74 -5.49 1.24
CA PHE A 172 -3.88 -5.92 -0.14
C PHE A 172 -2.53 -6.34 -0.72
N HIS A 173 -1.50 -5.50 -0.64
CA HIS A 173 -0.20 -5.80 -1.24
C HIS A 173 0.59 -6.86 -0.46
N LEU A 174 0.41 -6.99 0.86
CA LEU A 174 0.92 -8.15 1.60
C LEU A 174 0.32 -9.47 1.09
N GLY A 175 -0.99 -9.48 0.78
CA GLY A 175 -1.64 -10.61 0.14
C GLY A 175 -1.08 -10.86 -1.26
N GLN A 176 -0.92 -9.80 -2.06
CA GLN A 176 -0.36 -9.89 -3.40
C GLN A 176 1.05 -10.45 -3.40
N MET A 177 1.93 -10.03 -2.49
CA MET A 177 3.29 -10.57 -2.38
C MET A 177 3.28 -12.08 -2.12
N ARG A 178 2.42 -12.56 -1.21
CA ARG A 178 2.29 -13.99 -0.89
C ARG A 178 1.78 -14.78 -2.09
N ARG A 179 0.74 -14.28 -2.75
CA ARG A 179 0.19 -14.87 -3.98
C ARG A 179 1.24 -14.93 -5.10
N THR A 180 2.05 -13.88 -5.26
CA THR A 180 3.16 -13.86 -6.21
C THR A 180 4.16 -14.98 -5.91
N LEU A 181 4.54 -15.19 -4.65
CA LEU A 181 5.44 -16.29 -4.28
C LEU A 181 4.84 -17.66 -4.57
N ASP A 182 3.56 -17.86 -4.26
CA ASP A 182 2.86 -19.12 -4.53
C ASP A 182 2.81 -19.43 -6.02
N GLN A 183 2.57 -18.42 -6.87
CA GLN A 183 2.60 -18.56 -8.33
C GLN A 183 4.00 -18.92 -8.84
N VAL A 184 5.03 -18.17 -8.43
CA VAL A 184 6.42 -18.41 -8.83
C VAL A 184 6.88 -19.82 -8.43
N ARG A 185 6.48 -20.31 -7.26
CA ARG A 185 6.85 -21.65 -6.77
C ARG A 185 6.02 -22.75 -7.42
N GLY A 186 4.74 -22.52 -7.68
CA GLY A 186 3.86 -23.46 -8.38
C GLY A 186 4.32 -23.75 -9.81
N GLU A 187 4.79 -22.72 -10.52
CA GLU A 187 5.32 -22.88 -11.89
C GLU A 187 6.64 -23.65 -11.98
N ARG A 188 7.44 -23.70 -10.90
CA ARG A 188 8.68 -24.50 -10.86
C ARG A 188 8.44 -25.97 -10.50
N GLY A 189 7.28 -26.26 -9.89
CA GLY A 189 6.92 -27.59 -9.41
C GLY A 189 6.07 -28.42 -10.39
N GLY A 190 5.63 -27.82 -11.51
CA GLY A 190 4.88 -28.48 -12.59
C GLY A 190 5.74 -28.73 -13.82
#